data_AF-A0A5N8WB59-F1
#
_entry.id   AF-A0A5N8WB59-F1
#
_cell.length_a   1.000
_cell.length_b   1.000
_cell.length_c   1.000
_cell.angle_alpha   90.00
_cell.angle_beta   90.00
_cell.angle_gamma   90.00
#
_symmetry.space_group_name_H-M   'P 1'
#
loop_
_entity.id
_entity.type
_entity.pdbx_description
1 polymer ?
#
loop_
_entity_poly.entity_id
_entity_poly.type
_entity_poly.pdbx_seq_one_letter_code
_entity_poly.pdbx_strand_id
1 'polypeptide(L)'
;MGKKLPDELVEVLDLVGVQWPNIDEDEVRDSAKDYRNLAEGIRDVITEGNKACSHIVGGRSKGKTVDAIDRRWGKLTTKDLTTFAKSLDELGDALDDCAGFIEGCKIACIAELSATAATATAGIVGMFFTAGLSGLLSAAAIAACRLALHEAIDYAIGKITEIVTEKIEAKILGKIEDVFTDRLDAGDEDLSRYASGGSDMAQDLVIEFDEFDKATGDYGTTRENFDKKKGTHKTGGAKRRSSVKKDSRFHKLADVMDKCEDAVDKKTDETVDVLEKHGGSIDKSKKDHKEQDKKTKRDIDGCDSGDVRMYLLSTDGTVQRLDTDGELHRLDSTDRARLDGVLDNGRAWRPVTRRDQSDTSVPDAHTGKVRSTKVDPYATDLGQATQLARYARNDYKGNNYAAGRYIDPDGRGESILIGYSEKSLHSERSIGYPLLHNGKQSGLKEVFTERAPCQLKPSCERWLDLHFPDAKTVHHTNEYDQTIPRHRRDTEHKDYMEELRKAHGR
;
A
#
# COMPACT_ATOMS: atom_id res chain seq x y z
N MET A 1 -15.06 -26.05 35.75
CA MET A 1 -16.08 -27.12 35.74
C MET A 1 -17.30 -26.51 36.38
N GLY A 2 -18.42 -26.47 35.66
CA GLY A 2 -19.60 -25.73 36.10
C GLY A 2 -20.14 -26.18 37.45
N LYS A 3 -20.86 -25.26 38.10
CA LYS A 3 -21.42 -25.45 39.44
C LYS A 3 -22.42 -26.61 39.42
N LYS A 4 -22.20 -27.55 40.35
CA LYS A 4 -23.01 -28.75 40.54
C LYS A 4 -23.96 -28.58 41.71
N LEU A 5 -25.08 -29.29 41.65
CA LEU A 5 -25.98 -29.42 42.78
C LEU A 5 -25.27 -30.23 43.89
N PRO A 6 -25.23 -29.75 45.15
CA PRO A 6 -24.78 -30.54 46.30
C PRO A 6 -25.63 -31.81 46.46
N ASP A 7 -25.00 -32.95 46.78
CA ASP A 7 -25.66 -34.26 46.86
C ASP A 7 -26.84 -34.27 47.83
N GLU A 8 -26.71 -33.53 48.94
CA GLU A 8 -27.74 -33.34 49.97
C GLU A 8 -29.00 -32.59 49.50
N LEU A 9 -28.94 -31.88 48.37
CA LEU A 9 -30.07 -31.16 47.79
C LEU A 9 -30.77 -31.92 46.65
N VAL A 10 -30.22 -33.05 46.20
CA VAL A 10 -30.78 -33.87 45.11
C VAL A 10 -32.18 -34.37 45.49
N GLU A 11 -32.31 -34.94 46.69
CA GLU A 11 -33.60 -35.47 47.18
C GLU A 11 -34.67 -34.36 47.31
N VAL A 12 -34.26 -33.15 47.69
CA VAL A 12 -35.15 -32.00 47.83
C VAL A 12 -35.59 -31.50 46.45
N LEU A 13 -34.68 -31.45 45.48
CA LEU A 13 -35.01 -31.07 44.11
C LEU A 13 -35.98 -32.08 43.46
N ASP A 14 -35.78 -33.38 43.69
CA ASP A 14 -36.67 -34.44 43.21
C ASP A 14 -38.07 -34.35 43.85
N LEU A 15 -38.13 -34.05 45.15
CA LEU A 15 -39.41 -33.82 45.85
C LEU A 15 -40.13 -32.58 45.33
N VAL A 16 -39.39 -31.51 45.03
CA VAL A 16 -39.91 -30.28 44.44
C VAL A 16 -40.29 -30.47 42.98
N GLY A 17 -39.72 -31.46 42.28
CA GLY A 17 -40.07 -31.85 40.92
C GLY A 17 -39.65 -30.83 39.85
N VAL A 18 -38.58 -30.09 40.09
CA VAL A 18 -37.99 -29.14 39.12
C VAL A 18 -36.68 -29.72 38.58
N GLN A 19 -36.40 -29.52 37.29
CA GLN A 19 -35.14 -29.98 36.70
C GLN A 19 -34.00 -28.97 36.89
N TRP A 20 -32.88 -29.44 37.42
CA TRP A 20 -31.64 -28.68 37.55
C TRP A 20 -31.18 -28.09 36.21
N PRO A 21 -30.72 -26.82 36.15
CA PRO A 21 -30.10 -26.23 34.95
C PRO A 21 -28.83 -26.98 34.53
N ASN A 22 -28.93 -27.81 33.49
CA ASN A 22 -27.87 -28.72 33.03
C ASN A 22 -26.92 -28.08 32.00
N ILE A 23 -26.73 -26.77 32.06
CA ILE A 23 -25.79 -26.02 31.24
C ILE A 23 -24.52 -25.71 32.06
N ASP A 24 -23.33 -25.81 31.46
CA ASP A 24 -22.06 -25.54 32.15
C ASP A 24 -21.59 -24.09 31.85
N GLU A 25 -21.71 -23.21 32.84
CA GLU A 25 -21.31 -21.80 32.72
C GLU A 25 -19.81 -21.63 32.47
N ASP A 26 -18.96 -22.55 32.92
CA ASP A 26 -17.52 -22.46 32.69
C ASP A 26 -17.18 -22.84 31.26
N GLU A 27 -17.91 -23.78 30.65
CA GLU A 27 -17.77 -24.07 29.22
C GLU A 27 -18.22 -22.89 28.34
N VAL A 28 -19.24 -22.14 28.78
CA VAL A 28 -19.64 -20.89 28.10
C VAL A 28 -18.54 -19.83 28.23
N ARG A 29 -17.92 -19.67 29.41
CA ARG A 29 -16.75 -18.78 29.60
C ARG A 29 -15.53 -19.23 28.81
N ASP A 30 -15.28 -20.53 28.70
CA ASP A 30 -14.20 -21.05 27.87
C ASP A 30 -14.45 -20.73 26.39
N SER A 31 -15.71 -20.78 25.95
CA SER A 31 -16.10 -20.32 24.61
C SER A 31 -15.81 -18.83 24.41
N ALA A 32 -16.09 -17.99 25.43
CA ALA A 32 -15.74 -16.56 25.40
C ALA A 32 -14.23 -16.33 25.28
N LYS A 33 -13.40 -17.12 25.99
CA LYS A 33 -11.93 -17.06 25.88
C LYS A 33 -11.46 -17.44 24.48
N ASP A 34 -12.06 -18.47 23.86
CA ASP A 34 -11.70 -18.89 22.51
C ASP A 34 -11.94 -17.78 21.46
N TYR A 35 -13.03 -17.02 21.56
CA TYR A 35 -13.28 -15.87 20.69
C TYR A 35 -12.27 -14.74 20.93
N ARG A 36 -11.90 -14.46 22.19
CA ARG A 36 -10.87 -13.46 22.51
C ARG A 36 -9.47 -13.86 22.02
N ASN A 37 -9.12 -15.14 22.10
CA ASN A 37 -7.88 -15.67 21.54
C ASN A 37 -7.84 -15.52 20.01
N LEU A 38 -8.98 -15.72 19.34
CA LEU A 38 -9.10 -15.46 17.91
C LEU A 38 -9.00 -13.96 17.59
N ALA A 39 -9.63 -13.09 18.40
CA ALA A 39 -9.52 -11.64 18.28
C ALA A 39 -8.06 -11.16 18.40
N GLU A 40 -7.30 -11.74 19.33
CA GLU A 40 -5.85 -11.52 19.42
C GLU A 40 -5.13 -11.94 18.14
N GLY A 41 -5.49 -13.09 17.55
CA GLY A 41 -4.96 -13.49 16.25
C GLY A 41 -5.22 -12.48 15.14
N ILE A 42 -6.40 -11.86 15.10
CA ILE A 42 -6.70 -10.79 14.14
C ILE A 42 -5.84 -9.53 14.43
N ARG A 43 -5.59 -9.19 15.70
CA ARG A 43 -4.70 -8.08 16.05
C ARG A 43 -3.24 -8.35 15.69
N ASP A 44 -2.80 -9.60 15.78
CA ASP A 44 -1.50 -10.03 15.30
C ASP A 44 -1.41 -9.85 13.79
N VAL A 45 -2.45 -10.24 13.04
CA VAL A 45 -2.52 -9.99 11.58
C VAL A 45 -2.35 -8.50 11.25
N ILE A 46 -3.03 -7.61 11.99
CA ILE A 46 -2.90 -6.16 11.81
C ILE A 46 -1.45 -5.73 12.09
N THR A 47 -0.86 -6.20 13.19
CA THR A 47 0.47 -5.79 13.65
C THR A 47 1.58 -6.30 12.71
N GLU A 48 1.57 -7.59 12.42
CA GLU A 48 2.53 -8.25 11.53
C GLU A 48 2.38 -7.75 10.09
N GLY A 49 1.16 -7.57 9.60
CA GLY A 49 0.92 -7.03 8.27
C GLY A 49 1.28 -5.54 8.15
N ASN A 50 1.08 -4.72 9.19
CA ASN A 50 1.61 -3.34 9.22
C ASN A 50 3.13 -3.31 9.10
N LYS A 51 3.81 -4.23 9.78
CA LYS A 51 5.27 -4.39 9.66
C LYS A 51 5.67 -4.82 8.25
N ALA A 52 4.98 -5.79 7.65
CA ALA A 52 5.20 -6.21 6.27
C ALA A 52 5.02 -5.04 5.29
N CYS A 53 3.93 -4.27 5.42
CA CYS A 53 3.65 -3.09 4.61
C CYS A 53 4.75 -2.02 4.74
N SER A 54 5.27 -1.83 5.96
CA SER A 54 6.29 -0.81 6.24
C SER A 54 7.61 -1.03 5.47
N HIS A 55 7.90 -2.27 5.05
CA HIS A 55 9.06 -2.55 4.21
C HIS A 55 9.00 -1.82 2.86
N ILE A 56 7.80 -1.67 2.28
CA ILE A 56 7.59 -0.98 1.02
C ILE A 56 7.37 0.52 1.26
N VAL A 57 6.45 0.86 2.17
CA VAL A 57 6.00 2.26 2.36
C VAL A 57 7.05 3.12 3.06
N GLY A 58 7.71 2.56 4.08
CA GLY A 58 8.79 3.23 4.81
C GLY A 58 10.17 3.02 4.18
N GLY A 59 10.25 2.21 3.12
CA GLY A 59 11.48 1.89 2.41
C GLY A 59 11.93 2.96 1.43
N ARG A 60 12.87 2.58 0.58
CA ARG A 60 13.38 3.39 -0.54
C ARG A 60 12.41 3.39 -1.72
N SER A 61 11.48 2.45 -1.78
CA SER A 61 10.44 2.43 -2.81
C SER A 61 9.52 3.66 -2.74
N LYS A 62 9.16 4.23 -3.89
CA LYS A 62 8.29 5.41 -4.04
C LYS A 62 7.33 5.26 -5.23
N GLY A 63 6.35 6.17 -5.32
CA GLY A 63 5.39 6.23 -6.42
C GLY A 63 4.01 5.61 -6.15
N LYS A 64 3.08 5.77 -7.11
CA LYS A 64 1.65 5.44 -6.94
C LYS A 64 1.38 3.97 -6.60
N THR A 65 2.27 3.05 -6.98
CA THR A 65 2.17 1.64 -6.57
C THR A 65 2.32 1.48 -5.06
N VAL A 66 3.29 2.18 -4.45
CA VAL A 66 3.50 2.17 -2.99
C VAL A 66 2.30 2.78 -2.27
N ASP A 67 1.79 3.91 -2.77
CA ASP A 67 0.59 4.56 -2.22
C ASP A 67 -0.65 3.67 -2.31
N ALA A 68 -0.81 2.93 -3.40
CA ALA A 68 -1.93 2.01 -3.58
C ALA A 68 -1.85 0.83 -2.59
N ILE A 69 -0.65 0.29 -2.37
CA ILE A 69 -0.42 -0.76 -1.37
C ILE A 69 -0.76 -0.24 0.04
N ASP A 70 -0.24 0.94 0.40
CA ASP A 70 -0.51 1.58 1.70
C ASP A 70 -2.01 1.83 1.92
N ARG A 71 -2.67 2.45 0.94
CA ARG A 71 -4.12 2.74 1.02
C ARG A 71 -4.94 1.47 1.13
N ARG A 72 -4.63 0.44 0.34
CA ARG A 72 -5.37 -0.83 0.35
C ARG A 72 -5.22 -1.53 1.70
N TRP A 73 -3.99 -1.62 2.21
CA TRP A 73 -3.71 -2.23 3.50
C TRP A 73 -4.30 -1.42 4.66
N GLY A 74 -4.12 -0.10 4.66
CA GLY A 74 -4.70 0.81 5.66
C GLY A 74 -6.22 0.73 5.73
N LYS A 75 -6.93 0.69 4.59
CA LYS A 75 -8.39 0.45 4.57
C LYS A 75 -8.76 -0.91 5.15
N LEU A 76 -7.95 -1.94 4.98
CA LEU A 76 -8.22 -3.29 5.47
C LEU A 76 -8.06 -3.38 6.99
N THR A 77 -6.97 -2.82 7.51
CA THR A 77 -6.66 -2.87 8.94
C THR A 77 -7.56 -1.95 9.76
N THR A 78 -7.77 -0.71 9.32
CA THR A 78 -8.52 0.28 10.11
C THR A 78 -10.02 0.03 10.18
N LYS A 79 -10.59 -0.64 9.18
CA LYS A 79 -12.03 -0.93 9.11
C LYS A 79 -12.32 -2.39 9.43
N ASP A 80 -12.04 -3.30 8.49
CA ASP A 80 -12.57 -4.66 8.52
C ASP A 80 -11.94 -5.51 9.62
N LEU A 81 -10.60 -5.60 9.67
CA LEU A 81 -9.92 -6.42 10.68
C LEU A 81 -10.13 -5.88 12.10
N THR A 82 -10.11 -4.55 12.27
CA THR A 82 -10.40 -3.93 13.56
C THR A 82 -11.86 -4.19 14.00
N THR A 83 -12.82 -4.07 13.09
CA THR A 83 -14.24 -4.37 13.36
C THR A 83 -14.44 -5.84 13.70
N PHE A 84 -13.74 -6.74 13.01
CA PHE A 84 -13.83 -8.17 13.27
C PHE A 84 -13.28 -8.51 14.66
N ALA A 85 -12.06 -8.06 14.99
CA ALA A 85 -11.45 -8.28 16.31
C ALA A 85 -12.35 -7.75 17.45
N LYS A 86 -12.87 -6.53 17.29
CA LYS A 86 -13.77 -5.92 18.27
C LYS A 86 -15.08 -6.69 18.42
N SER A 87 -15.66 -7.18 17.32
CA SER A 87 -16.91 -7.94 17.37
C SER A 87 -16.73 -9.30 18.05
N LEU A 88 -15.55 -9.92 17.92
CA LEU A 88 -15.19 -11.12 18.66
C LEU A 88 -15.04 -10.87 20.17
N ASP A 89 -14.48 -9.72 20.57
CA ASP A 89 -14.45 -9.33 21.99
C ASP A 89 -15.87 -9.09 22.53
N GLU A 90 -16.69 -8.34 21.79
CA GLU A 90 -18.10 -8.06 22.16
C GLU A 90 -18.91 -9.36 22.27
N LEU A 91 -18.63 -10.36 21.41
CA LEU A 91 -19.20 -11.71 21.53
C LEU A 91 -18.75 -12.41 22.82
N GLY A 92 -17.45 -12.36 23.12
CA GLY A 92 -16.90 -12.89 24.38
C GLY A 92 -17.56 -12.27 25.61
N ASP A 93 -17.72 -10.95 25.64
CA ASP A 93 -18.37 -10.23 26.74
C ASP A 93 -19.84 -10.64 26.89
N ALA A 94 -20.58 -10.77 25.79
CA ALA A 94 -21.97 -11.23 25.81
C ALA A 94 -22.11 -12.68 26.32
N LEU A 95 -21.14 -13.55 26.02
CA LEU A 95 -21.11 -14.92 26.53
C LEU A 95 -20.76 -14.99 28.01
N ASP A 96 -19.87 -14.12 28.50
CA ASP A 96 -19.61 -13.99 29.94
C ASP A 96 -20.83 -13.47 30.70
N ASP A 97 -21.59 -12.53 30.13
CA ASP A 97 -22.89 -12.10 30.69
C ASP A 97 -23.85 -13.30 30.80
N CYS A 98 -24.01 -14.09 29.73
CA CYS A 98 -24.85 -15.28 29.72
C CYS A 98 -24.39 -16.31 30.77
N ALA A 99 -23.09 -16.58 30.88
CA ALA A 99 -22.52 -17.45 31.89
C ALA A 99 -22.80 -16.93 33.31
N GLY A 100 -22.72 -15.62 33.53
CA GLY A 100 -23.08 -14.96 34.79
C GLY A 100 -24.53 -15.18 35.18
N PHE A 101 -25.48 -15.06 34.24
CA PHE A 101 -26.90 -15.34 34.51
C PHE A 101 -27.15 -16.82 34.81
N ILE A 102 -26.49 -17.74 34.10
CA ILE A 102 -26.55 -19.18 34.39
C ILE A 102 -26.04 -19.47 35.80
N GLU A 103 -24.88 -18.92 36.16
CA GLU A 103 -24.29 -19.13 37.48
C GLU A 103 -25.18 -18.56 38.60
N GLY A 104 -25.69 -17.34 38.42
CA GLY A 104 -26.59 -16.70 39.36
C GLY A 104 -27.87 -17.50 39.58
N CYS A 105 -28.46 -18.03 38.50
CA CYS A 105 -29.61 -18.92 38.57
C CYS A 105 -29.32 -20.18 39.39
N LYS A 106 -28.18 -20.84 39.16
CA LYS A 106 -27.77 -22.02 39.92
C LYS A 106 -27.55 -21.72 41.41
N ILE A 107 -26.96 -20.56 41.73
CA ILE A 107 -26.78 -20.11 43.13
C ILE A 107 -28.14 -19.89 43.80
N ALA A 108 -29.08 -19.21 43.12
CA ALA A 108 -30.43 -19.02 43.63
C ALA A 108 -31.15 -20.36 43.85
N CYS A 109 -31.04 -21.30 42.90
CA CYS A 109 -31.62 -22.64 43.06
C CYS A 109 -31.05 -23.38 44.28
N ILE A 110 -29.73 -23.35 44.49
CA ILE A 110 -29.09 -23.95 45.65
C ILE A 110 -29.59 -23.29 46.94
N ALA A 111 -29.73 -21.96 46.97
CA ALA A 111 -30.21 -21.24 48.15
C ALA A 111 -31.65 -21.62 48.53
N GLU A 112 -32.58 -21.63 47.57
CA GLU A 112 -33.99 -22.00 47.78
C GLU A 112 -34.16 -23.46 48.20
N LEU A 113 -33.41 -24.37 47.57
CA LEU A 113 -33.39 -25.78 47.95
C LEU A 113 -32.81 -25.98 49.35
N SER A 114 -31.74 -25.25 49.71
CA SER A 114 -31.13 -25.30 51.05
C SER A 114 -32.09 -24.79 52.12
N ALA A 115 -32.81 -23.69 51.85
CA ALA A 115 -33.84 -23.17 52.76
C ALA A 115 -34.95 -24.21 52.98
N THR A 116 -35.41 -24.85 51.90
CA THR A 116 -36.42 -25.91 51.96
C THR A 116 -35.91 -27.14 52.73
N ALA A 117 -34.66 -27.56 52.50
CA ALA A 117 -33.99 -28.63 53.24
C ALA A 117 -33.90 -28.33 54.74
N ALA A 118 -33.50 -27.10 55.10
CA ALA A 118 -33.43 -26.65 56.49
C ALA A 118 -34.80 -26.67 57.19
N THR A 119 -35.90 -26.34 56.49
CA THR A 119 -37.25 -26.47 57.05
C THR A 119 -37.66 -27.94 57.28
N ALA A 120 -37.09 -28.87 56.52
CA ALA A 120 -37.28 -30.30 56.73
C ALA A 120 -36.42 -30.86 57.89
N THR A 121 -35.27 -30.25 58.18
CA THR A 121 -34.29 -30.75 59.16
C THR A 121 -34.24 -29.99 60.49
N ALA A 122 -34.85 -28.83 60.67
CA ALA A 122 -34.98 -28.19 62.00
C ALA A 122 -35.81 -29.09 62.95
N GLY A 123 -35.24 -30.03 63.73
CA GLY A 123 -34.08 -29.96 64.63
C GLY A 123 -32.67 -29.53 64.16
N ILE A 124 -32.34 -28.28 64.52
CA ILE A 124 -31.03 -27.75 64.97
C ILE A 124 -30.06 -27.12 63.92
N VAL A 125 -29.96 -25.78 64.06
CA VAL A 125 -28.82 -24.83 63.86
C VAL A 125 -28.53 -24.24 62.47
N GLY A 126 -28.86 -22.93 62.33
CA GLY A 126 -28.04 -21.95 61.58
C GLY A 126 -28.74 -20.98 60.59
N MET A 127 -29.38 -19.90 61.08
CA MET A 127 -29.55 -18.50 60.55
C MET A 127 -29.59 -18.23 59.01
N PHE A 128 -30.48 -17.45 58.36
CA PHE A 128 -31.36 -16.31 58.70
C PHE A 128 -32.29 -15.96 57.47
N PHE A 129 -33.56 -15.57 57.71
CA PHE A 129 -34.60 -14.92 56.84
C PHE A 129 -35.06 -15.65 55.54
N THR A 130 -36.32 -16.04 55.31
CA THR A 130 -37.62 -15.33 55.50
C THR A 130 -38.79 -16.26 55.91
N ALA A 131 -39.55 -15.82 56.92
CA ALA A 131 -40.95 -16.11 57.27
C ALA A 131 -41.64 -17.47 56.93
N GLY A 132 -41.52 -18.43 57.86
CA GLY A 132 -42.67 -19.06 58.54
C GLY A 132 -43.49 -20.16 57.81
N LEU A 133 -43.28 -21.43 58.19
CA LEU A 133 -44.29 -22.40 58.68
C LEU A 133 -43.61 -23.76 58.99
N SER A 134 -43.82 -24.28 60.19
CA SER A 134 -43.10 -25.42 60.80
C SER A 134 -43.65 -26.80 60.42
N GLY A 135 -42.75 -27.80 60.31
CA GLY A 135 -42.99 -29.21 60.63
C GLY A 135 -43.70 -30.05 59.55
N LEU A 136 -42.99 -31.04 59.00
CA LEU A 136 -43.31 -31.76 57.75
C LEU A 136 -43.21 -30.81 56.53
N LEU A 137 -42.56 -31.24 55.44
CA LEU A 137 -42.69 -30.55 54.15
C LEU A 137 -44.17 -30.50 53.77
N SER A 138 -44.84 -29.39 54.08
CA SER A 138 -46.23 -29.20 53.69
C SER A 138 -46.29 -29.04 52.18
N ALA A 139 -47.38 -29.48 51.55
CA ALA A 139 -47.60 -29.27 50.12
C ALA A 139 -47.47 -27.79 49.72
N ALA A 140 -47.76 -26.86 50.65
CA ALA A 140 -47.58 -25.43 50.46
C ALA A 140 -46.10 -25.01 50.37
N ALA A 141 -45.21 -25.56 51.22
CA ALA A 141 -43.78 -25.25 51.17
C ALA A 141 -43.11 -25.79 49.90
N ILE A 142 -43.46 -27.02 49.49
CA ILE A 142 -43.00 -27.61 48.23
C ILE A 142 -43.48 -26.77 47.03
N ALA A 143 -44.74 -26.31 47.05
CA ALA A 143 -45.28 -25.45 46.00
C ALA A 143 -44.57 -24.09 45.95
N ALA A 144 -44.28 -23.48 47.10
CA ALA A 144 -43.55 -22.20 47.17
C ALA A 144 -42.12 -22.33 46.61
N CYS A 145 -41.38 -23.37 47.02
CA CYS A 145 -40.03 -23.64 46.48
C CYS A 145 -40.07 -23.90 44.97
N ARG A 146 -41.04 -24.70 44.49
CA ARG A 146 -41.24 -24.93 43.05
C ARG A 146 -41.43 -23.62 42.29
N LEU A 147 -42.27 -22.72 42.82
CA LEU A 147 -42.51 -21.41 42.20
C LEU A 147 -41.25 -20.55 42.18
N ALA A 148 -40.51 -20.46 43.29
CA ALA A 148 -39.28 -19.68 43.37
C ALA A 148 -38.19 -20.21 42.42
N LEU A 149 -38.05 -21.53 42.29
CA LEU A 149 -37.12 -22.14 41.33
C LEU A 149 -37.49 -21.82 39.88
N HIS A 150 -38.77 -21.95 39.52
CA HIS A 150 -39.24 -21.58 38.18
C HIS A 150 -39.00 -20.09 37.90
N GLU A 151 -39.30 -19.21 38.85
CA GLU A 151 -39.05 -17.77 38.69
C GLU A 151 -37.57 -17.44 38.47
N ALA A 152 -36.65 -18.06 39.23
CA ALA A 152 -35.22 -17.88 39.06
C ALA A 152 -34.71 -18.41 37.71
N ILE A 153 -35.24 -19.55 37.25
CA ILE A 153 -34.91 -20.16 35.95
C ILE A 153 -35.44 -19.29 34.80
N ASP A 154 -36.71 -18.90 34.85
CA ASP A 154 -37.38 -18.11 33.81
C ASP A 154 -36.75 -16.72 33.69
N TYR A 155 -36.37 -16.10 34.81
CA TYR A 155 -35.62 -14.83 34.82
C TYR A 155 -34.29 -14.95 34.07
N ALA A 156 -33.51 -15.99 34.36
CA ALA A 156 -32.21 -16.20 33.70
C ALA A 156 -32.38 -16.46 32.21
N ILE A 157 -33.34 -17.31 31.82
CA ILE A 157 -33.67 -17.56 30.40
C ILE A 157 -34.07 -16.26 29.70
N GLY A 158 -34.92 -15.44 30.33
CA GLY A 158 -35.35 -14.15 29.79
C GLY A 158 -34.17 -13.22 29.53
N LYS A 159 -33.27 -13.07 30.51
CA LYS A 159 -32.08 -12.21 30.39
C LYS A 159 -31.08 -12.69 29.35
N ILE A 160 -30.86 -14.00 29.27
CA ILE A 160 -30.01 -14.61 28.25
C ILE A 160 -30.63 -14.43 26.86
N THR A 161 -31.94 -14.64 26.74
CA THR A 161 -32.65 -14.44 25.47
C THR A 161 -32.57 -12.99 24.99
N GLU A 162 -32.69 -12.02 25.91
CA GLU A 162 -32.51 -10.59 25.65
C GLU A 162 -31.10 -10.30 25.13
N ILE A 163 -30.05 -10.77 25.82
CA ILE A 163 -28.65 -10.61 25.38
C ILE A 163 -28.43 -11.22 24.00
N VAL A 164 -28.86 -12.46 23.82
CA VAL A 164 -28.67 -13.23 22.59
C VAL A 164 -29.36 -12.57 21.40
N THR A 165 -30.57 -12.05 21.61
CA THR A 165 -31.36 -11.42 20.53
C THR A 165 -30.87 -10.00 20.23
N GLU A 166 -30.71 -9.17 21.26
CA GLU A 166 -30.46 -7.73 21.08
C GLU A 166 -28.99 -7.36 20.94
N LYS A 167 -28.10 -8.07 21.65
CA LYS A 167 -26.65 -7.83 21.56
C LYS A 167 -26.03 -8.72 20.49
N ILE A 168 -26.27 -10.03 20.56
CA ILE A 168 -25.56 -10.97 19.67
C ILE A 168 -26.15 -10.95 18.26
N GLU A 169 -27.40 -11.40 18.05
CA GLU A 169 -27.98 -11.48 16.70
C GLU A 169 -28.13 -10.10 16.05
N ALA A 170 -28.75 -9.14 16.73
CA ALA A 170 -29.10 -7.86 16.10
C ALA A 170 -27.90 -6.92 15.85
N LYS A 171 -26.78 -7.10 16.57
CA LYS A 171 -25.63 -6.17 16.49
C LYS A 171 -24.33 -6.89 16.15
N ILE A 172 -23.90 -7.82 16.99
CA ILE A 172 -22.57 -8.44 16.85
C ILE A 172 -22.51 -9.30 15.58
N LEU A 173 -23.51 -10.16 15.35
CA LEU A 173 -23.55 -11.01 14.17
C LEU A 173 -23.60 -10.19 12.88
N GLY A 174 -24.45 -9.16 12.82
CA GLY A 174 -24.48 -8.24 11.68
C GLY A 174 -23.13 -7.58 11.41
N LYS A 175 -22.44 -7.08 12.45
CA LYS A 175 -21.08 -6.53 12.29
C LYS A 175 -20.09 -7.55 11.75
N ILE A 176 -20.14 -8.81 12.22
CA ILE A 176 -19.27 -9.89 11.73
C ILE A 176 -19.60 -10.21 10.27
N GLU A 177 -20.88 -10.32 9.92
CA GLU A 177 -21.33 -10.61 8.56
C GLU A 177 -20.93 -9.50 7.58
N ASP A 178 -20.97 -8.24 8.01
CA ASP A 178 -20.57 -7.03 7.26
C ASP A 178 -19.05 -6.90 7.07
N VAL A 179 -18.22 -7.65 7.80
CA VAL A 179 -16.78 -7.67 7.56
C VAL A 179 -16.53 -8.14 6.12
N PHE A 180 -15.72 -7.43 5.35
CA PHE A 180 -15.39 -7.74 3.94
C PHE A 180 -16.55 -7.70 2.91
N THR A 181 -17.79 -7.33 3.27
CA THR A 181 -18.91 -7.33 2.30
C THR A 181 -18.82 -6.20 1.27
N ASP A 182 -18.36 -5.03 1.67
CA ASP A 182 -18.03 -3.92 0.75
C ASP A 182 -16.91 -4.28 -0.26
N ARG A 183 -16.25 -5.44 -0.11
CA ARG A 183 -14.96 -5.78 -0.74
C ARG A 183 -14.93 -7.04 -1.58
N LEU A 184 -16.04 -7.76 -1.78
CA LEU A 184 -16.12 -8.63 -2.96
C LEU A 184 -16.03 -7.81 -4.27
N ASP A 185 -16.30 -6.50 -4.21
CA ASP A 185 -16.05 -5.53 -5.30
C ASP A 185 -14.63 -4.93 -5.30
N ALA A 186 -13.79 -5.19 -4.28
CA ALA A 186 -12.38 -4.78 -4.30
C ALA A 186 -11.49 -5.67 -5.19
N GLY A 187 -12.12 -6.55 -5.98
CA GLY A 187 -11.53 -7.07 -7.21
C GLY A 187 -11.44 -6.04 -8.35
N ASP A 188 -12.09 -4.87 -8.21
CA ASP A 188 -12.13 -3.83 -9.26
C ASP A 188 -11.25 -2.60 -8.98
N GLU A 189 -10.55 -2.54 -7.84
CA GLU A 189 -9.29 -1.77 -7.78
C GLU A 189 -8.23 -2.59 -8.54
N ASP A 190 -8.43 -2.67 -9.86
CA ASP A 190 -7.50 -3.21 -10.81
C ASP A 190 -6.16 -2.49 -10.66
N LEU A 191 -5.24 -3.12 -9.94
CA LEU A 191 -3.86 -2.65 -9.83
C LEU A 191 -3.20 -2.58 -11.22
N SER A 192 -3.76 -3.26 -12.24
CA SER A 192 -3.30 -3.13 -13.63
C SER A 192 -3.62 -1.75 -14.24
N ARG A 193 -4.67 -1.05 -13.77
CA ARG A 193 -4.92 0.36 -14.17
C ARG A 193 -3.94 1.36 -13.57
N TYR A 194 -3.23 1.00 -12.49
CA TYR A 194 -2.14 1.81 -11.93
C TYR A 194 -0.75 1.38 -12.42
N ALA A 195 -0.63 0.19 -13.01
CA ALA A 195 0.56 -0.28 -13.72
C ALA A 195 0.58 0.10 -15.21
N SER A 196 -0.58 0.36 -15.83
CA SER A 196 -0.63 0.93 -17.17
C SER A 196 -0.23 2.40 -17.11
N GLY A 197 1.01 2.71 -17.49
CA GLY A 197 1.55 4.06 -17.56
C GLY A 197 0.65 4.99 -18.38
N GLY A 198 -0.23 5.71 -17.68
CA GLY A 198 -0.79 6.96 -18.16
C GLY A 198 0.27 8.05 -18.11
N SER A 199 0.12 9.08 -18.93
CA SER A 199 1.02 10.22 -19.17
C SER A 199 1.38 11.11 -17.95
N ASP A 200 1.19 10.60 -16.74
CA ASP A 200 1.21 11.29 -15.46
C ASP A 200 2.09 10.55 -14.42
N MET A 201 3.06 9.73 -14.88
CA MET A 201 3.70 8.68 -14.06
C MET A 201 5.24 8.69 -14.03
N ALA A 202 5.92 9.68 -14.62
CA ALA A 202 7.38 9.64 -14.72
C ALA A 202 8.14 10.19 -13.50
N GLN A 203 7.46 10.73 -12.49
CA GLN A 203 8.12 11.51 -11.43
C GLN A 203 8.54 10.75 -10.17
N ASP A 204 8.28 9.44 -10.00
CA ASP A 204 8.55 8.81 -8.69
C ASP A 204 8.69 7.28 -8.70
N LEU A 205 9.39 6.70 -9.68
CA LEU A 205 9.49 5.23 -9.84
C LEU A 205 10.85 4.68 -9.34
N VAL A 206 11.11 4.74 -8.04
CA VAL A 206 12.12 3.86 -7.43
C VAL A 206 11.37 2.68 -6.83
N ILE A 207 11.58 1.48 -7.35
CA ILE A 207 11.03 0.24 -6.81
C ILE A 207 12.20 -0.66 -6.41
N GLU A 208 12.36 -0.90 -5.11
CA GLU A 208 13.34 -1.86 -4.61
C GLU A 208 12.69 -3.23 -4.50
N PHE A 209 13.04 -4.13 -5.43
CA PHE A 209 12.42 -5.47 -5.49
C PHE A 209 12.61 -6.28 -4.20
N ASP A 210 13.71 -6.08 -3.48
CA ASP A 210 13.98 -6.73 -2.18
C ASP A 210 12.96 -6.32 -1.10
N GLU A 211 12.46 -5.08 -1.13
CA GLU A 211 11.44 -4.59 -0.20
C GLU A 211 10.09 -5.26 -0.46
N PHE A 212 9.75 -5.47 -1.74
CA PHE A 212 8.55 -6.21 -2.17
C PHE A 212 8.65 -7.70 -1.83
N ASP A 213 9.79 -8.33 -2.08
CA ASP A 213 10.02 -9.75 -1.74
C ASP A 213 9.88 -9.99 -0.25
N LYS A 214 10.46 -9.11 0.57
CA LYS A 214 10.35 -9.18 2.02
C LYS A 214 8.92 -8.98 2.50
N ALA A 215 8.20 -7.98 1.97
CA ALA A 215 6.81 -7.76 2.31
C ALA A 215 5.92 -8.96 1.95
N THR A 216 6.07 -9.54 0.75
CA THR A 216 5.33 -10.74 0.34
C THR A 216 5.65 -11.93 1.27
N GLY A 217 6.92 -12.15 1.63
CA GLY A 217 7.31 -13.20 2.56
C GLY A 217 6.72 -13.02 3.96
N ASP A 218 6.74 -11.80 4.49
CA ASP A 218 6.19 -11.48 5.81
C ASP A 218 4.66 -11.57 5.84
N TYR A 219 3.95 -11.21 4.76
CA TYR A 219 2.52 -11.48 4.63
C TYR A 219 2.21 -12.98 4.57
N GLY A 220 3.06 -13.77 3.90
CA GLY A 220 2.97 -15.23 3.91
C GLY A 220 3.10 -15.81 5.33
N THR A 221 4.07 -15.31 6.10
CA THR A 221 4.28 -15.69 7.50
C THR A 221 3.10 -15.29 8.39
N THR A 222 2.58 -14.07 8.20
CA THR A 222 1.40 -13.54 8.90
C THR A 222 0.18 -14.45 8.68
N ARG A 223 -0.04 -14.86 7.43
CA ARG A 223 -1.10 -15.81 7.05
C ARG A 223 -0.94 -17.15 7.76
N GLU A 224 0.26 -17.71 7.79
CA GLU A 224 0.53 -19.00 8.46
C GLU A 224 0.34 -18.94 9.98
N ASN A 225 0.76 -17.84 10.61
CA ASN A 225 0.55 -17.62 12.04
C ASN A 225 -0.95 -17.54 12.37
N PHE A 226 -1.70 -16.78 11.57
CA PHE A 226 -3.14 -16.68 11.73
C PHE A 226 -3.86 -18.00 11.46
N ASP A 227 -3.48 -18.75 10.43
CA ASP A 227 -4.07 -20.05 10.11
C ASP A 227 -3.89 -21.08 11.24
N LYS A 228 -2.77 -21.02 11.98
CA LYS A 228 -2.58 -21.82 13.21
C LYS A 228 -3.55 -21.41 14.33
N LYS A 229 -3.74 -20.11 14.56
CA LYS A 229 -4.70 -19.60 15.56
C LYS A 229 -6.14 -19.96 15.20
N LYS A 230 -6.50 -19.81 13.92
CA LYS A 230 -7.77 -20.27 13.35
C LYS A 230 -7.97 -21.78 13.54
N GLY A 231 -6.96 -22.61 13.24
CA GLY A 231 -7.02 -24.05 13.47
C GLY A 231 -7.24 -24.42 14.93
N THR A 232 -6.61 -23.68 15.85
CA THR A 232 -6.84 -23.83 17.30
C THR A 232 -8.28 -23.48 17.67
N HIS A 233 -8.80 -22.36 17.18
CA HIS A 233 -10.19 -21.96 17.37
C HIS A 233 -11.17 -23.02 16.87
N LYS A 234 -10.99 -23.49 15.63
CA LYS A 234 -11.84 -24.51 14.99
C LYS A 234 -11.87 -25.83 15.74
N THR A 235 -10.76 -26.24 16.33
CA THR A 235 -10.67 -27.47 17.15
C THR A 235 -11.59 -27.39 18.38
N GLY A 236 -11.81 -26.20 18.94
CA GLY A 236 -12.75 -25.97 20.04
C GLY A 236 -14.22 -25.86 19.63
N GLY A 237 -14.54 -25.68 18.33
CA GLY A 237 -15.89 -25.33 17.87
C GLY A 237 -16.96 -26.37 18.24
N ALA A 238 -16.66 -27.67 18.10
CA ALA A 238 -17.59 -28.72 18.49
C ALA A 238 -17.91 -28.70 20.00
N LYS A 239 -16.93 -28.36 20.84
CA LYS A 239 -17.11 -28.21 22.29
C LYS A 239 -17.96 -26.97 22.60
N ARG A 240 -17.68 -25.82 21.96
CA ARG A 240 -18.48 -24.60 22.11
C ARG A 240 -19.96 -24.84 21.76
N ARG A 241 -20.24 -25.44 20.61
CA ARG A 241 -21.61 -25.74 20.15
C ARG A 241 -22.36 -26.68 21.08
N SER A 242 -21.69 -27.69 21.63
CA SER A 242 -22.31 -28.67 22.52
C SER A 242 -22.51 -28.16 23.96
N SER A 243 -21.69 -27.21 24.42
CA SER A 243 -21.73 -26.68 25.79
C SER A 243 -23.09 -26.10 26.20
N VAL A 244 -23.77 -25.47 25.24
CA VAL A 244 -25.06 -24.79 25.41
C VAL A 244 -26.28 -25.66 25.06
N LYS A 245 -26.07 -26.85 24.47
CA LYS A 245 -27.14 -27.76 24.01
C LYS A 245 -27.59 -28.78 25.05
N LYS A 246 -26.94 -28.81 26.21
CA LYS A 246 -27.22 -29.78 27.29
C LYS A 246 -28.59 -29.56 27.95
N ASP A 247 -29.21 -28.39 27.76
CA ASP A 247 -30.49 -28.02 28.36
C ASP A 247 -31.36 -27.25 27.35
N SER A 248 -32.55 -27.80 27.05
CA SER A 248 -33.44 -27.29 25.99
C SER A 248 -34.00 -25.89 26.29
N ARG A 249 -33.97 -25.44 27.54
CA ARG A 249 -34.38 -24.10 27.93
C ARG A 249 -33.51 -23.01 27.28
N PHE A 250 -32.25 -23.34 26.95
CA PHE A 250 -31.29 -22.42 26.35
C PHE A 250 -31.15 -22.62 24.83
N HIS A 251 -32.14 -23.23 24.16
CA HIS A 251 -32.09 -23.47 22.71
C HIS A 251 -31.78 -22.21 21.89
N LYS A 252 -32.34 -21.05 22.28
CA LYS A 252 -32.05 -19.78 21.59
C LYS A 252 -30.57 -19.38 21.67
N LEU A 253 -29.94 -19.54 22.83
CA LEU A 253 -28.51 -19.34 22.98
C LEU A 253 -27.71 -20.32 22.11
N ALA A 254 -28.13 -21.59 22.06
CA ALA A 254 -27.49 -22.59 21.22
C ALA A 254 -27.58 -22.28 19.72
N ASP A 255 -28.75 -21.89 19.23
CA ASP A 255 -28.96 -21.53 17.82
C ASP A 255 -28.12 -20.33 17.41
N VAL A 256 -27.99 -19.34 18.29
CA VAL A 256 -27.19 -18.13 18.01
C VAL A 256 -25.71 -18.41 18.09
N MET A 257 -25.27 -19.23 19.05
CA MET A 257 -23.90 -19.72 19.08
C MET A 257 -23.54 -20.47 17.80
N ASP A 258 -24.47 -21.28 17.27
CA ASP A 258 -24.24 -21.98 16.00
C ASP A 258 -24.05 -20.99 14.83
N LYS A 259 -24.88 -19.94 14.74
CA LYS A 259 -24.76 -18.89 13.71
C LYS A 259 -23.47 -18.09 13.86
N CYS A 260 -23.13 -17.69 15.08
CA CYS A 260 -21.90 -16.95 15.35
C CYS A 260 -20.68 -17.75 14.94
N GLU A 261 -20.63 -19.04 15.30
CA GLU A 261 -19.53 -19.92 14.93
C GLU A 261 -19.43 -20.08 13.41
N ASP A 262 -20.54 -20.26 12.68
CA ASP A 262 -20.54 -20.34 11.21
C ASP A 262 -20.05 -19.03 10.56
N ALA A 263 -20.52 -17.89 11.07
CA ALA A 263 -20.11 -16.57 10.57
C ALA A 263 -18.63 -16.30 10.86
N VAL A 264 -18.16 -16.63 12.07
CA VAL A 264 -16.75 -16.47 12.46
C VAL A 264 -15.86 -17.37 11.62
N ASP A 265 -16.18 -18.66 11.47
CA ASP A 265 -15.42 -19.59 10.63
C ASP A 265 -15.27 -19.03 9.21
N LYS A 266 -16.38 -18.60 8.60
CA LYS A 266 -16.37 -17.98 7.27
C LYS A 266 -15.47 -16.74 7.20
N LYS A 267 -15.55 -15.82 8.18
CA LYS A 267 -14.74 -14.59 8.18
C LYS A 267 -13.26 -14.84 8.49
N THR A 268 -12.93 -15.91 9.23
CA THR A 268 -11.53 -16.33 9.39
C THR A 268 -10.97 -16.94 8.10
N ASP A 269 -11.76 -17.70 7.34
CA ASP A 269 -11.39 -18.16 5.99
C ASP A 269 -11.14 -16.96 5.06
N GLU A 270 -12.08 -16.00 5.01
CA GLU A 270 -11.92 -14.78 4.21
C GLU A 270 -10.69 -13.95 4.63
N THR A 271 -10.32 -13.93 5.92
CA THR A 271 -9.10 -13.26 6.40
C THR A 271 -7.84 -13.90 5.82
N VAL A 272 -7.78 -15.25 5.77
CA VAL A 272 -6.66 -15.98 5.16
C VAL A 272 -6.57 -15.66 3.66
N ASP A 273 -7.71 -15.70 2.96
CA ASP A 273 -7.78 -15.38 1.52
C ASP A 273 -7.34 -13.94 1.22
N VAL A 274 -7.73 -12.99 2.06
CA VAL A 274 -7.34 -11.59 1.89
C VAL A 274 -5.84 -11.41 2.06
N LEU A 275 -5.20 -12.08 3.03
CA LEU A 275 -3.75 -12.04 3.22
C LEU A 275 -3.01 -12.64 2.04
N GLU A 276 -3.47 -13.80 1.55
CA GLU A 276 -2.90 -14.43 0.35
C GLU A 276 -3.04 -13.54 -0.88
N LYS A 277 -4.25 -13.03 -1.14
CA LYS A 277 -4.50 -12.12 -2.28
C LYS A 277 -3.69 -10.84 -2.18
N HIS A 278 -3.53 -10.27 -0.99
CA HIS A 278 -2.74 -9.05 -0.80
C HIS A 278 -1.25 -9.30 -1.09
N GLY A 279 -0.65 -10.33 -0.48
CA GLY A 279 0.73 -10.71 -0.76
C GLY A 279 0.99 -11.11 -2.22
N GLY A 280 0.04 -11.85 -2.84
CA GLY A 280 0.09 -12.21 -4.25
C GLY A 280 -0.06 -11.02 -5.20
N SER A 281 -0.85 -10.00 -4.82
CA SER A 281 -0.96 -8.75 -5.58
C SER A 281 0.35 -7.96 -5.56
N ILE A 282 1.05 -7.94 -4.43
CA ILE A 282 2.38 -7.31 -4.30
C ILE A 282 3.39 -8.03 -5.20
N ASP A 283 3.42 -9.37 -5.16
CA ASP A 283 4.31 -10.17 -6.01
C ASP A 283 4.00 -9.99 -7.50
N LYS A 284 2.72 -9.92 -7.87
CA LYS A 284 2.29 -9.62 -9.24
C LYS A 284 2.77 -8.22 -9.66
N SER A 285 2.52 -7.19 -8.85
CA SER A 285 2.95 -5.82 -9.15
C SER A 285 4.47 -5.73 -9.33
N LYS A 286 5.24 -6.44 -8.51
CA LYS A 286 6.70 -6.58 -8.63
C LYS A 286 7.09 -7.20 -9.99
N LYS A 287 6.42 -8.27 -10.40
CA LYS A 287 6.65 -8.94 -11.70
C LYS A 287 6.29 -8.01 -12.87
N ASP A 288 5.16 -7.34 -12.81
CA ASP A 288 4.70 -6.41 -13.83
C ASP A 288 5.70 -5.25 -14.00
N HIS A 289 6.19 -4.66 -12.89
CA HIS A 289 7.26 -3.65 -12.93
C HIS A 289 8.54 -4.19 -13.54
N LYS A 290 8.98 -5.40 -13.17
CA LYS A 290 10.16 -6.04 -13.75
C LYS A 290 10.00 -6.35 -15.24
N GLU A 291 8.80 -6.74 -15.67
CA GLU A 291 8.48 -6.99 -17.07
C GLU A 291 8.38 -5.70 -17.87
N GLN A 292 7.80 -4.66 -17.29
CA GLN A 292 7.75 -3.33 -17.87
C GLN A 292 9.15 -2.73 -17.98
N ASP A 293 10.00 -2.83 -16.96
CA ASP A 293 11.40 -2.39 -17.05
C ASP A 293 12.16 -3.16 -18.12
N LYS A 294 11.95 -4.48 -18.21
CA LYS A 294 12.50 -5.30 -19.29
C LYS A 294 11.90 -4.98 -20.65
N LYS A 295 10.64 -4.56 -20.71
CA LYS A 295 9.96 -4.20 -21.95
C LYS A 295 10.42 -2.82 -22.38
N THR A 296 10.41 -1.82 -21.53
CA THR A 296 11.04 -0.51 -21.74
C THR A 296 12.50 -0.69 -22.14
N LYS A 297 13.26 -1.55 -21.44
CA LYS A 297 14.62 -1.91 -21.86
C LYS A 297 14.65 -2.56 -23.24
N ARG A 298 13.73 -3.49 -23.56
CA ARG A 298 13.62 -4.12 -24.89
C ARG A 298 13.05 -3.21 -25.97
N ASP A 299 12.28 -2.20 -25.63
CA ASP A 299 11.71 -1.21 -26.55
C ASP A 299 12.80 -0.16 -26.82
N ILE A 300 13.63 0.16 -25.81
CA ILE A 300 14.91 0.88 -25.97
C ILE A 300 15.89 0.04 -26.80
N ASP A 301 16.05 -1.26 -26.51
CA ASP A 301 16.98 -2.18 -27.18
C ASP A 301 16.44 -2.68 -28.54
N GLY A 302 15.13 -2.56 -28.80
CA GLY A 302 14.38 -3.16 -29.91
C GLY A 302 13.65 -2.14 -30.79
N CYS A 303 13.80 -0.85 -30.49
CA CYS A 303 13.89 0.15 -31.53
C CYS A 303 15.05 -0.27 -32.45
N ASP A 304 14.70 -0.79 -33.62
CA ASP A 304 15.61 -1.14 -34.70
C ASP A 304 16.22 0.14 -35.33
N SER A 305 16.98 0.88 -34.53
CA SER A 305 18.02 1.82 -34.97
C SER A 305 19.32 1.33 -34.34
N GLY A 306 19.91 0.31 -34.96
CA GLY A 306 21.27 -0.10 -34.62
C GLY A 306 22.18 1.14 -34.47
N ASP A 307 22.77 1.28 -33.27
CA ASP A 307 23.92 2.14 -32.99
C ASP A 307 23.63 3.65 -32.75
N VAL A 308 22.49 4.07 -32.19
CA VAL A 308 22.33 5.47 -31.71
C VAL A 308 23.09 5.69 -30.40
N ARG A 309 24.28 6.29 -30.50
CA ARG A 309 25.16 6.59 -29.35
C ARG A 309 24.97 8.01 -28.83
N MET A 310 25.11 8.17 -27.52
CA MET A 310 25.06 9.47 -26.83
C MET A 310 26.47 10.01 -26.60
N TYR A 311 26.66 11.31 -26.87
CA TYR A 311 27.96 11.96 -26.71
C TYR A 311 27.84 13.25 -25.93
N LEU A 312 28.56 13.33 -24.81
CA LEU A 312 28.69 14.54 -24.03
C LEU A 312 29.79 15.43 -24.63
N LEU A 313 29.40 16.58 -25.17
CA LEU A 313 30.27 17.61 -25.74
C LEU A 313 30.57 18.66 -24.67
N SER A 314 31.70 18.53 -24.00
CA SER A 314 32.14 19.47 -22.96
C SER A 314 32.48 20.86 -23.48
N THR A 315 32.44 21.84 -22.60
CA THR A 315 32.61 23.25 -22.91
C THR A 315 34.04 23.58 -23.36
N ASP A 316 35.01 22.77 -22.94
CA ASP A 316 36.40 22.81 -23.38
C ASP A 316 36.65 22.10 -24.74
N GLY A 317 35.61 21.51 -25.33
CA GLY A 317 35.68 20.74 -26.57
C GLY A 317 36.01 19.25 -26.39
N THR A 318 36.17 18.76 -25.16
CA THR A 318 36.34 17.33 -24.90
C THR A 318 35.03 16.59 -25.18
N VAL A 319 35.11 15.41 -25.79
CA VAL A 319 33.94 14.59 -26.13
C VAL A 319 34.09 13.20 -25.52
N GLN A 320 33.03 12.75 -24.84
CA GLN A 320 32.96 11.44 -24.19
C GLN A 320 31.67 10.74 -24.61
N ARG A 321 31.73 9.42 -24.72
CA ARG A 321 30.53 8.59 -24.88
C ARG A 321 29.81 8.51 -23.54
N LEU A 322 28.51 8.73 -23.55
CA LEU A 322 27.64 8.57 -22.38
C LEU A 322 26.86 7.27 -22.59
N ASP A 323 27.06 6.29 -21.71
CA ASP A 323 26.31 5.03 -21.74
C ASP A 323 25.03 5.15 -20.92
N THR A 324 24.09 4.24 -21.15
CA THR A 324 22.73 4.27 -20.56
C THR A 324 22.70 4.05 -19.05
N ASP A 325 23.80 3.57 -18.45
CA ASP A 325 24.03 3.48 -17.01
C ASP A 325 24.54 4.80 -16.38
N GLY A 326 24.80 5.81 -17.21
CA GLY A 326 25.31 7.11 -16.78
C GLY A 326 26.82 7.16 -16.63
N GLU A 327 27.54 6.16 -17.13
CA GLU A 327 29.00 6.19 -17.19
C GLU A 327 29.52 7.00 -18.40
N LEU A 328 30.66 7.68 -18.21
CA LEU A 328 31.34 8.44 -19.25
C LEU A 328 32.61 7.71 -19.69
N HIS A 329 32.68 7.37 -20.97
CA HIS A 329 33.82 6.68 -21.57
C HIS A 329 34.57 7.56 -22.57
N ARG A 330 35.86 7.27 -22.77
CA ARG A 330 36.63 7.86 -23.85
C ARG A 330 36.17 7.28 -25.19
N LEU A 331 36.20 8.09 -26.24
CA LEU A 331 35.79 7.65 -27.58
C LEU A 331 36.66 6.50 -28.11
N ASP A 332 35.99 5.40 -28.44
CA ASP A 332 36.56 4.25 -29.15
C ASP A 332 36.67 4.52 -30.67
N SER A 333 37.11 3.54 -31.45
CA SER A 333 37.25 3.69 -32.90
C SER A 333 35.92 3.88 -33.63
N THR A 334 34.85 3.25 -33.13
CA THR A 334 33.50 3.35 -33.70
C THR A 334 32.91 4.71 -33.42
N ASP A 335 33.09 5.23 -32.21
CA ASP A 335 32.70 6.58 -31.82
C ASP A 335 33.36 7.64 -32.71
N ARG A 336 34.67 7.49 -32.95
CA ARG A 336 35.42 8.43 -33.80
C ARG A 336 34.96 8.37 -35.25
N ALA A 337 34.71 7.18 -35.79
CA ALA A 337 34.20 7.04 -37.15
C ALA A 337 32.82 7.71 -37.30
N ARG A 338 31.93 7.50 -36.31
CA ARG A 338 30.60 8.11 -36.25
C ARG A 338 30.65 9.63 -36.15
N LEU A 339 31.62 10.17 -35.42
CA LEU A 339 31.77 11.60 -35.17
C LEU A 339 32.80 12.32 -36.06
N ASP A 340 33.40 11.67 -37.05
CA ASP A 340 34.48 12.26 -37.87
C ASP A 340 34.00 13.46 -38.73
N GLY A 341 32.68 13.59 -38.99
CA GLY A 341 32.08 14.80 -39.58
C GLY A 341 31.77 15.92 -38.57
N VAL A 342 31.83 15.63 -37.27
CA VAL A 342 31.45 16.54 -36.16
C VAL A 342 32.68 17.05 -35.40
N LEU A 343 33.75 16.26 -35.33
CA LEU A 343 34.93 16.58 -34.51
C LEU A 343 36.12 17.01 -35.36
N ASP A 344 36.87 17.98 -34.83
CA ASP A 344 38.16 18.39 -35.38
C ASP A 344 39.28 17.84 -34.51
N ASN A 345 40.09 16.94 -35.06
CA ASN A 345 41.16 16.26 -34.33
C ASN A 345 40.66 15.63 -33.01
N GLY A 346 39.44 15.07 -33.02
CA GLY A 346 38.81 14.44 -31.86
C GLY A 346 38.22 15.39 -30.82
N ARG A 347 38.12 16.69 -31.11
CA ARG A 347 37.50 17.69 -30.24
C ARG A 347 36.30 18.35 -30.90
N ALA A 348 35.29 18.69 -30.12
CA ALA A 348 34.19 19.52 -30.58
C ALA A 348 34.66 20.97 -30.71
N TRP A 349 34.51 21.56 -31.90
CA TRP A 349 34.96 22.91 -32.16
C TRP A 349 34.20 23.97 -31.34
N ARG A 350 34.90 25.05 -30.97
CA ARG A 350 34.36 26.20 -30.23
C ARG A 350 34.89 27.50 -30.86
N PRO A 351 34.08 28.57 -30.93
CA PRO A 351 34.55 29.85 -31.45
C PRO A 351 35.53 30.51 -30.45
N VAL A 352 36.80 30.66 -30.86
CA VAL A 352 37.86 31.23 -30.00
C VAL A 352 38.14 32.68 -30.39
N THR A 353 38.16 32.99 -31.68
CA THR A 353 38.49 34.33 -32.17
C THR A 353 37.25 35.22 -32.29
N ARG A 354 37.46 36.55 -32.33
CA ARG A 354 36.36 37.50 -32.62
C ARG A 354 35.71 37.25 -33.97
N ARG A 355 36.48 36.76 -34.94
CA ARG A 355 35.98 36.40 -36.26
C ARG A 355 35.05 35.20 -36.16
N ASP A 356 35.47 34.13 -35.47
CA ASP A 356 34.65 32.93 -35.24
C ASP A 356 33.32 33.27 -34.54
N GLN A 357 33.39 34.16 -33.54
CA GLN A 357 32.21 34.62 -32.81
C GLN A 357 31.27 35.44 -33.70
N SER A 358 31.82 36.26 -34.60
CA SER A 358 31.04 37.03 -35.59
C SER A 358 30.39 36.09 -36.61
N ASP A 359 31.15 35.13 -37.16
CA ASP A 359 30.71 34.21 -38.21
C ASP A 359 29.62 33.26 -37.72
N THR A 360 29.61 32.94 -36.42
CA THR A 360 28.59 32.11 -35.78
C THR A 360 27.53 32.92 -35.03
N SER A 361 27.51 34.25 -35.16
CA SER A 361 26.51 35.10 -34.53
C SER A 361 25.18 35.11 -35.30
N VAL A 362 24.19 35.81 -34.77
CA VAL A 362 22.94 36.10 -35.48
C VAL A 362 22.96 37.58 -35.86
N PRO A 363 22.94 37.92 -37.16
CA PRO A 363 22.86 39.31 -37.60
C PRO A 363 21.57 39.98 -37.12
N ASP A 364 21.63 41.29 -36.84
CA ASP A 364 20.45 42.03 -36.37
C ASP A 364 19.29 42.01 -37.38
N ALA A 365 19.59 41.86 -38.68
CA ALA A 365 18.59 41.74 -39.75
C ALA A 365 17.76 40.44 -39.72
N HIS A 366 18.25 39.36 -39.08
CA HIS A 366 17.54 38.08 -39.04
C HIS A 366 16.48 38.07 -37.92
N THR A 367 15.21 38.21 -38.25
CA THR A 367 14.12 38.32 -37.26
C THR A 367 13.43 36.98 -36.94
N GLY A 368 13.76 35.91 -37.67
CA GLY A 368 13.20 34.58 -37.48
C GLY A 368 13.56 33.96 -36.13
N LYS A 369 12.68 33.07 -35.64
CA LYS A 369 12.78 32.45 -34.32
C LYS A 369 12.17 31.06 -34.38
N VAL A 370 12.85 30.09 -33.79
CA VAL A 370 12.22 28.78 -33.55
C VAL A 370 11.09 28.93 -32.54
N ARG A 371 9.99 28.23 -32.78
CA ARG A 371 8.96 28.01 -31.78
C ARG A 371 9.31 26.73 -31.02
N SER A 372 9.61 26.85 -29.73
CA SER A 372 9.80 25.68 -28.89
C SER A 372 8.48 25.21 -28.27
N THR A 373 8.34 23.90 -28.08
CA THR A 373 7.16 23.28 -27.46
C THR A 373 7.54 22.71 -26.10
N LYS A 374 6.76 23.08 -25.07
CA LYS A 374 6.94 22.53 -23.73
C LYS A 374 6.58 21.04 -23.73
N VAL A 375 7.50 20.20 -23.26
CA VAL A 375 7.33 18.74 -23.14
C VAL A 375 7.81 18.26 -21.79
N ASP A 376 7.30 17.11 -21.37
CA ASP A 376 7.81 16.39 -20.21
C ASP A 376 9.25 15.89 -20.52
N PRO A 377 10.26 16.27 -19.72
CA PRO A 377 11.65 15.90 -19.96
C PRO A 377 11.88 14.40 -19.79
N TYR A 378 11.00 13.68 -19.09
CA TYR A 378 11.08 12.24 -18.89
C TYR A 378 10.40 11.45 -20.00
N ALA A 379 9.59 12.10 -20.85
CA ALA A 379 8.84 11.48 -21.94
C ALA A 379 9.59 11.50 -23.30
N THR A 380 10.79 12.10 -23.35
CA THR A 380 11.58 12.21 -24.59
C THR A 380 12.97 11.63 -24.36
N ASP A 381 13.51 10.92 -25.36
CA ASP A 381 14.86 10.35 -25.32
C ASP A 381 15.93 11.45 -25.20
N LEU A 382 15.77 12.59 -25.88
CA LEU A 382 16.64 13.75 -25.75
C LEU A 382 16.58 14.38 -24.35
N GLY A 383 15.38 14.43 -23.74
CA GLY A 383 15.21 14.90 -22.36
C GLY A 383 15.91 13.97 -21.36
N GLN A 384 15.72 12.67 -21.49
CA GLN A 384 16.41 11.65 -20.68
C GLN A 384 17.94 11.72 -20.85
N ALA A 385 18.43 11.94 -22.07
CA ALA A 385 19.86 12.10 -22.33
C ALA A 385 20.47 13.30 -21.58
N THR A 386 19.74 14.41 -21.44
CA THR A 386 20.21 15.55 -20.62
C THR A 386 20.27 15.22 -19.13
N GLN A 387 19.30 14.47 -18.61
CA GLN A 387 19.28 14.03 -17.21
C GLN A 387 20.42 13.06 -16.91
N LEU A 388 20.66 12.12 -17.82
CA LEU A 388 21.75 11.15 -17.72
C LEU A 388 23.11 11.84 -17.73
N ALA A 389 23.29 12.86 -18.58
CA ALA A 389 24.49 13.66 -18.59
C ALA A 389 24.69 14.45 -17.28
N ARG A 390 23.61 14.93 -16.65
CA ARG A 390 23.67 15.55 -15.32
C ARG A 390 24.07 14.55 -14.24
N TYR A 391 23.49 13.35 -14.27
CA TYR A 391 23.82 12.27 -13.35
C TYR A 391 25.30 11.90 -13.44
N ALA A 392 25.80 11.67 -14.66
CA ALA A 392 27.19 11.34 -14.93
C ALA A 392 28.17 12.43 -14.44
N ARG A 393 27.77 13.69 -14.56
CA ARG A 393 28.57 14.86 -14.13
C ARG A 393 28.33 15.27 -12.68
N ASN A 394 27.39 14.64 -11.99
CA ASN A 394 26.90 15.05 -10.68
C ASN A 394 26.57 16.57 -10.63
N ASP A 395 25.89 17.07 -11.66
CA ASP A 395 25.61 18.49 -11.85
C ASP A 395 24.11 18.80 -11.74
N TYR A 396 23.70 19.14 -10.51
CA TYR A 396 22.35 19.59 -10.17
C TYR A 396 22.33 21.08 -9.82
N LYS A 397 23.33 21.83 -10.27
CA LYS A 397 23.39 23.28 -10.12
C LYS A 397 22.63 23.93 -11.28
N GLY A 398 22.43 25.25 -11.18
CA GLY A 398 21.62 26.03 -12.13
C GLY A 398 22.14 26.14 -13.56
N ASN A 399 23.06 25.28 -14.02
CA ASN A 399 23.43 25.16 -15.43
C ASN A 399 22.23 24.69 -16.27
N ASN A 400 22.32 24.79 -17.60
CA ASN A 400 21.29 24.30 -18.52
C ASN A 400 21.89 23.22 -19.42
N TYR A 401 21.16 22.14 -19.70
CA TYR A 401 21.57 21.10 -20.65
C TYR A 401 20.66 21.15 -21.89
N ALA A 402 21.21 20.72 -23.01
CA ALA A 402 20.49 20.52 -24.26
C ALA A 402 21.00 19.26 -24.95
N ALA A 403 20.11 18.57 -25.64
CA ALA A 403 20.43 17.40 -26.45
C ALA A 403 19.90 17.60 -27.87
N GLY A 404 20.68 17.17 -28.86
CA GLY A 404 20.31 17.25 -30.27
C GLY A 404 20.31 15.88 -30.92
N ARG A 405 19.25 15.54 -31.64
CA ARG A 405 19.22 14.37 -32.53
C ARG A 405 19.97 14.73 -33.81
N TYR A 406 21.13 14.13 -33.98
CA TYR A 406 22.00 14.35 -35.13
C TYR A 406 21.99 13.12 -36.03
N ILE A 407 21.57 13.29 -37.28
CA ILE A 407 21.67 12.28 -38.32
C ILE A 407 22.74 12.76 -39.30
N ASP A 408 23.87 12.05 -39.35
CA ASP A 408 25.01 12.46 -40.16
C ASP A 408 24.62 12.54 -41.65
N PRO A 409 24.78 13.71 -42.31
CA PRO A 409 24.42 13.87 -43.73
C PRO A 409 25.21 12.98 -44.69
N ASP A 410 26.37 12.46 -44.30
CA ASP A 410 27.18 11.55 -45.11
C ASP A 410 26.81 10.08 -44.86
N GLY A 411 25.77 9.79 -44.07
CA GLY A 411 25.24 8.45 -43.84
C GLY A 411 25.93 7.66 -42.73
N ARG A 412 26.63 8.33 -41.81
CA ARG A 412 27.34 7.67 -40.68
C ARG A 412 26.44 7.28 -39.50
N GLY A 413 25.13 7.42 -39.68
CA GLY A 413 24.12 7.04 -38.70
C GLY A 413 23.69 8.17 -37.78
N GLU A 414 22.85 7.82 -36.81
CA GLU A 414 22.24 8.75 -35.87
C GLU A 414 23.01 8.80 -34.53
N SER A 415 23.12 9.99 -33.93
CA SER A 415 23.76 10.21 -32.64
C SER A 415 22.97 11.24 -31.84
N ILE A 416 23.03 11.12 -30.52
CA ILE A 416 22.51 12.15 -29.61
C ILE A 416 23.70 12.97 -29.11
N LEU A 417 23.73 14.24 -29.46
CA LEU A 417 24.77 15.18 -29.02
C LEU A 417 24.24 15.93 -27.79
N ILE A 418 24.88 15.77 -26.64
CA ILE A 418 24.51 16.45 -25.39
C ILE A 418 25.51 17.55 -25.10
N GLY A 419 25.00 18.74 -24.82
CA GLY A 419 25.77 19.90 -24.44
C GLY A 419 25.21 20.57 -23.20
N TYR A 420 26.04 21.36 -22.52
CA TYR A 420 25.64 22.08 -21.32
C TYR A 420 26.18 23.51 -21.33
N SER A 421 25.51 24.35 -20.56
CA SER A 421 25.88 25.74 -20.39
C SER A 421 26.93 25.88 -19.31
N GLU A 422 27.99 26.63 -19.62
CA GLU A 422 29.01 27.02 -18.65
C GLU A 422 29.64 28.33 -19.10
N LYS A 423 29.89 29.24 -18.16
CA LYS A 423 30.43 30.58 -18.43
C LYS A 423 29.55 31.32 -19.46
N SER A 424 30.09 31.62 -20.64
CA SER A 424 29.39 32.31 -21.73
C SER A 424 28.86 31.36 -22.81
N LEU A 425 29.09 30.06 -22.69
CA LEU A 425 28.63 29.06 -23.65
C LEU A 425 27.24 28.57 -23.26
N HIS A 426 26.30 28.65 -24.20
CA HIS A 426 24.93 28.15 -24.04
C HIS A 426 24.85 26.71 -24.56
N SER A 427 24.02 25.88 -23.93
CA SER A 427 23.92 24.45 -24.21
C SER A 427 23.51 24.14 -25.65
N GLU A 428 22.56 24.88 -26.23
CA GLU A 428 22.14 24.71 -27.63
C GLU A 428 23.27 25.07 -28.60
N ARG A 429 24.08 26.08 -28.24
CA ARG A 429 25.24 26.47 -29.05
C ARG A 429 26.38 25.48 -28.92
N SER A 430 26.55 24.87 -27.75
CA SER A 430 27.61 23.89 -27.50
C SER A 430 27.49 22.63 -28.38
N ILE A 431 26.27 22.22 -28.71
CA ILE A 431 25.99 21.14 -29.67
C ILE A 431 26.10 21.61 -31.12
N GLY A 432 25.66 22.83 -31.44
CA GLY A 432 25.62 23.30 -32.83
C GLY A 432 26.94 23.85 -33.37
N TYR A 433 27.83 24.41 -32.54
CA TYR A 433 29.13 24.94 -33.01
C TYR A 433 29.96 23.98 -33.86
N PRO A 434 30.21 22.71 -33.44
CA PRO A 434 30.93 21.76 -34.28
C PRO A 434 30.22 21.48 -35.60
N LEU A 435 28.89 21.39 -35.59
CA LEU A 435 28.10 21.16 -36.80
C LEU A 435 28.18 22.33 -37.78
N LEU A 436 28.15 23.56 -37.26
CA LEU A 436 28.31 24.78 -38.05
C LEU A 436 29.71 24.89 -38.66
N HIS A 437 30.74 24.61 -37.87
CA HIS A 437 32.12 24.67 -38.33
C HIS A 437 32.38 23.71 -39.48
N ASN A 438 31.82 22.49 -39.38
CA ASN A 438 32.09 21.39 -40.30
C ASN A 438 31.07 21.28 -41.45
N GLY A 439 30.17 22.25 -41.60
CA GLY A 439 29.18 22.23 -42.69
C GLY A 439 28.16 21.09 -42.54
N LYS A 440 27.88 20.64 -41.32
CA LYS A 440 26.96 19.54 -40.97
C LYS A 440 25.64 20.00 -40.35
N GLN A 441 25.28 21.27 -40.51
CA GLN A 441 24.08 21.86 -39.89
C GLN A 441 22.80 21.09 -40.24
N SER A 442 22.68 20.64 -41.49
CA SER A 442 21.51 19.89 -41.96
C SER A 442 21.30 18.56 -41.26
N GLY A 443 22.32 18.04 -40.56
CA GLY A 443 22.22 16.79 -39.81
C GLY A 443 21.46 16.91 -38.49
N LEU A 444 21.35 18.11 -37.91
CA LEU A 444 20.60 18.32 -36.68
C LEU A 444 19.09 18.34 -37.00
N LYS A 445 18.35 17.34 -36.50
CA LYS A 445 16.92 17.16 -36.83
C LYS A 445 15.97 17.61 -35.75
N GLU A 446 16.41 17.51 -34.50
CA GLU A 446 15.60 17.80 -33.32
C GLU A 446 16.50 18.31 -32.21
N VAL A 447 15.99 19.25 -31.41
CA VAL A 447 16.69 19.81 -30.24
C VAL A 447 15.77 19.80 -29.04
N PHE A 448 16.25 19.27 -27.92
CA PHE A 448 15.67 19.45 -26.61
C PHE A 448 16.57 20.37 -25.78
N THR A 449 15.99 21.31 -25.04
CA THR A 449 16.72 22.15 -24.07
C THR A 449 15.96 22.22 -22.75
N GLU A 450 16.65 22.17 -21.62
CA GLU A 450 15.95 22.12 -20.35
C GLU A 450 15.19 23.42 -20.03
N ARG A 451 15.68 24.55 -20.50
CA ARG A 451 14.99 25.85 -20.42
C ARG A 451 14.61 26.29 -21.81
N ALA A 452 13.48 26.98 -21.96
CA ALA A 452 13.11 27.59 -23.23
C ALA A 452 14.29 28.39 -23.83
N PRO A 453 14.55 28.28 -25.16
CA PRO A 453 15.70 28.94 -25.78
C PRO A 453 15.74 30.45 -25.50
N CYS A 454 16.93 30.97 -25.15
CA CYS A 454 17.11 32.38 -24.80
C CYS A 454 16.60 33.35 -25.88
N GLN A 455 15.81 34.36 -25.48
CA GLN A 455 15.23 35.37 -26.38
C GLN A 455 16.12 36.60 -26.57
N LEU A 456 16.89 36.99 -25.55
CA LEU A 456 17.83 38.11 -25.56
C LEU A 456 19.24 37.68 -26.00
N LYS A 457 20.09 38.65 -26.38
CA LYS A 457 21.47 38.38 -26.85
C LYS A 457 22.32 37.67 -25.77
N PRO A 458 23.02 36.56 -26.10
CA PRO A 458 22.99 35.84 -27.38
C PRO A 458 21.68 35.02 -27.52
N SER A 459 20.84 35.40 -28.49
CA SER A 459 19.52 34.82 -28.68
C SER A 459 19.69 33.41 -29.26
N CYS A 460 19.25 32.39 -28.52
CA CYS A 460 19.33 31.00 -28.95
C CYS A 460 18.16 30.64 -29.85
N GLU A 461 16.97 31.22 -29.62
CA GLU A 461 15.81 31.01 -30.49
C GLU A 461 16.07 31.48 -31.94
N ARG A 462 16.71 32.64 -32.11
CA ARG A 462 17.08 33.17 -33.43
C ARG A 462 18.28 32.46 -34.02
N TRP A 463 19.15 31.92 -33.18
CA TRP A 463 20.35 31.24 -33.62
C TRP A 463 20.05 29.85 -34.18
N LEU A 464 19.17 29.10 -33.52
CA LEU A 464 18.67 27.83 -34.05
C LEU A 464 17.92 28.05 -35.37
N ASP A 465 17.09 29.10 -35.47
CA ASP A 465 16.31 29.42 -36.68
C ASP A 465 17.22 29.72 -37.89
N LEU A 466 18.23 30.56 -37.69
CA LEU A 466 19.16 30.95 -38.75
C LEU A 466 20.05 29.79 -39.21
N HIS A 467 20.61 29.05 -38.26
CA HIS A 467 21.72 28.13 -38.53
C HIS A 467 21.30 26.69 -38.69
N PHE A 468 20.14 26.30 -38.16
CA PHE A 468 19.62 24.93 -38.18
C PHE A 468 18.16 24.88 -38.66
N PRO A 469 17.87 25.35 -39.89
CA PRO A 469 16.51 25.34 -40.43
C PRO A 469 15.92 23.91 -40.58
N ASP A 470 16.78 22.88 -40.62
CA ASP A 470 16.39 21.48 -40.67
C ASP A 470 16.06 20.86 -39.29
N ALA A 471 16.32 21.58 -38.20
CA ALA A 471 15.93 21.19 -36.85
C ALA A 471 14.44 21.52 -36.63
N LYS A 472 13.57 20.72 -37.27
CA LYS A 472 12.12 20.98 -37.41
C LYS A 472 11.38 21.05 -36.08
N THR A 473 11.96 20.46 -35.02
CA THR A 473 11.34 20.37 -33.71
C THR A 473 12.32 20.85 -32.64
N VAL A 474 11.86 21.83 -31.85
CA VAL A 474 12.58 22.32 -30.66
C VAL A 474 11.68 22.13 -29.45
N HIS A 475 12.18 21.41 -28.46
CA HIS A 475 11.47 21.08 -27.24
C HIS A 475 12.11 21.75 -26.04
N HIS A 476 11.30 22.14 -25.05
CA HIS A 476 11.78 22.59 -23.76
C HIS A 476 10.98 22.00 -22.60
N THR A 477 11.54 21.96 -21.39
CA THR A 477 10.77 21.54 -20.20
C THR A 477 10.43 22.68 -19.27
N ASN A 478 11.34 23.62 -19.02
CA ASN A 478 11.12 24.74 -18.10
C ASN A 478 10.88 26.02 -18.88
N GLU A 479 9.82 26.74 -18.52
CA GLU A 479 9.60 28.09 -19.03
C GLU A 479 10.76 29.00 -18.62
N TYR A 480 11.21 29.81 -19.56
CA TYR A 480 12.33 30.71 -19.35
C TYR A 480 12.13 32.01 -20.11
N ASP A 481 11.47 32.95 -19.45
CA ASP A 481 11.19 34.29 -19.98
C ASP A 481 12.25 35.29 -19.50
N GLN A 482 13.08 35.75 -20.44
CA GLN A 482 14.15 36.69 -20.14
C GLN A 482 13.69 38.15 -19.89
N THR A 483 12.38 38.44 -19.96
CA THR A 483 11.79 39.73 -19.57
C THR A 483 11.48 39.83 -18.07
N ILE A 484 11.35 38.69 -17.37
CA ILE A 484 11.00 38.61 -15.94
C ILE A 484 12.28 38.68 -15.08
N PRO A 485 12.34 39.32 -13.88
CA PRO A 485 13.56 39.35 -13.06
C PRO A 485 14.18 37.96 -12.78
N ARG A 486 15.53 37.90 -12.73
CA ARG A 486 16.31 36.64 -12.64
C ARG A 486 15.85 35.67 -11.54
N HIS A 487 15.42 36.18 -10.40
CA HIS A 487 14.97 35.35 -9.28
C HIS A 487 13.63 34.63 -9.52
N ARG A 488 12.80 35.14 -10.45
CA ARG A 488 11.48 34.59 -10.81
C ARG A 488 11.48 33.81 -12.13
N ARG A 489 12.41 34.10 -13.05
CA ARG A 489 12.47 33.40 -14.35
C ARG A 489 13.06 31.99 -14.27
N ASP A 490 13.75 31.64 -13.17
CA ASP A 490 14.45 30.37 -12.98
C ASP A 490 13.70 29.41 -12.04
N THR A 491 12.50 29.75 -11.57
CA THR A 491 11.77 28.96 -10.57
C THR A 491 11.47 27.55 -11.05
N GLU A 492 10.84 27.39 -12.22
CA GLU A 492 10.54 26.05 -12.78
C GLU A 492 11.79 25.19 -12.89
N HIS A 493 12.90 25.77 -13.37
CA HIS A 493 14.14 25.03 -13.50
C HIS A 493 14.75 24.65 -12.15
N LYS A 494 14.63 25.48 -11.11
CA LYS A 494 15.10 25.14 -9.76
C LYS A 494 14.29 23.99 -9.17
N ASP A 495 12.97 24.02 -9.36
CA ASP A 495 12.07 22.96 -8.88
C ASP A 495 12.40 21.65 -9.59
N TYR A 496 12.53 21.68 -10.92
CA TYR A 496 13.01 20.55 -11.73
C TYR A 496 14.38 20.03 -11.26
N MET A 497 15.33 20.90 -10.89
CA MET A 497 16.63 20.48 -10.35
C MET A 497 16.52 19.83 -8.97
N GLU A 498 15.66 20.33 -8.10
CA GLU A 498 15.43 19.75 -6.77
C GLU A 498 14.80 18.36 -6.88
N GLU A 499 13.79 18.21 -7.75
CA GLU A 499 13.16 16.94 -8.09
C GLU A 499 14.17 15.95 -8.66
N LEU A 500 14.91 16.36 -9.70
CA LEU A 500 15.88 15.51 -10.38
C LEU A 500 17.03 15.09 -9.47
N ARG A 501 17.44 15.96 -8.54
CA ARG A 501 18.46 15.64 -7.54
C ARG A 501 17.97 14.57 -6.55
N LYS A 502 16.74 14.71 -6.07
CA LYS A 502 16.11 13.71 -5.18
C LYS A 502 15.95 12.38 -5.90
N ALA A 503 15.45 12.38 -7.13
CA ALA A 503 15.25 11.18 -7.95
C ALA A 503 16.56 10.40 -8.18
N HIS A 504 17.68 11.09 -8.37
CA HIS A 504 19.00 10.46 -8.53
C HIS A 504 19.71 10.09 -7.22
N GLY A 505 19.12 10.41 -6.05
CA GLY A 505 19.72 10.13 -4.73
C GLY A 505 21.00 10.92 -4.42
N ARG A 506 21.07 12.21 -4.80
CA ARG A 506 22.28 13.07 -4.71
C ARG A 506 22.18 14.28 -3.78
#